data_AF-A0A2T3NRV1-F1
#
_entry.id   AF-A0A2T3NRV1-F1
#
_cell.length_a   1.000
_cell.length_b   1.000
_cell.length_c   1.000
_cell.angle_alpha   90.00
_cell.angle_beta   90.00
_cell.angle_gamma   90.00
#
_symmetry.space_group_name_H-M   'P 1'
#
loop_
_entity.id
_entity.type
_entity.pdbx_description
1 polymer ?
#
loop_
_entity_poly.entity_id
_entity_poly.type
_entity_poly.pdbx_seq_one_letter_code
_entity_poly.pdbx_strand_id
1 'polypeptide(L)'
;MIYRFSALAVSTSILLGCASMELEPPLSNYQGALPEDFKQKLLAFNEQPSTPFRGGVQTYDFDPDASLLTVIFRLPNPRWSWDIGQYEVEQSMFPEACQKLGYEIKNGLGVRYWFAGGGGFVTDVLTDDICRSLSS
;
A
#
# COMPACT_ATOMS: atom_id res chain seq x y z
N MET A 1 8.63 -64.78 17.44
CA MET A 1 7.99 -63.93 18.46
C MET A 1 8.72 -62.59 18.48
N ILE A 2 8.08 -61.60 17.85
CA ILE A 2 8.02 -60.15 18.16
C ILE A 2 9.33 -59.32 18.14
N TYR A 3 9.41 -58.53 17.06
CA TYR A 3 10.31 -57.41 16.74
C TYR A 3 10.28 -56.27 17.75
N ARG A 4 11.40 -55.54 17.91
CA ARG A 4 11.40 -54.12 18.31
C ARG A 4 12.46 -53.31 17.54
N PHE A 5 12.03 -52.75 16.40
CA PHE A 5 12.70 -51.62 15.77
C PHE A 5 12.31 -50.36 16.54
N SER A 6 13.29 -49.68 17.16
CA SER A 6 13.09 -48.37 17.77
C SER A 6 13.14 -47.30 16.67
N ALA A 7 11.97 -46.90 16.17
CA ALA A 7 11.83 -45.76 15.29
C ALA A 7 11.83 -44.47 16.13
N LEU A 8 12.95 -43.73 16.10
CA LEU A 8 13.00 -42.34 16.56
C LEU A 8 12.30 -41.47 15.50
N ALA A 9 11.05 -41.12 15.77
CA ALA A 9 10.32 -40.14 14.97
C ALA A 9 10.88 -38.74 15.27
N VAL A 10 11.68 -38.21 14.35
CA VAL A 10 12.04 -36.79 14.32
C VAL A 10 10.84 -36.04 13.75
N SER A 11 10.03 -35.46 14.63
CA SER A 11 8.94 -34.57 14.26
C SER A 11 9.53 -33.22 13.84
N THR A 12 9.92 -33.12 12.57
CA THR A 12 10.25 -31.84 11.93
C THR A 12 8.95 -31.07 11.77
N SER A 13 8.61 -30.25 12.76
CA SER A 13 7.53 -29.27 12.66
C SER A 13 7.92 -28.23 11.62
N ILE A 14 7.61 -28.52 10.36
CA ILE A 14 7.61 -27.52 9.30
C ILE A 14 6.45 -26.59 9.63
N LEU A 15 6.76 -25.49 10.33
CA LEU A 15 5.89 -24.33 10.41
C LEU A 15 5.76 -23.81 8.98
N LEU A 16 4.79 -24.36 8.24
CA LEU A 16 4.29 -23.78 7.02
C LEU A 16 3.85 -22.36 7.39
N GLY A 17 4.71 -21.40 7.07
CA GLY A 17 4.45 -19.99 7.34
C GLY A 17 3.08 -19.64 6.83
N CYS A 18 2.32 -18.89 7.64
CA CYS A 18 1.17 -18.16 7.13
C CYS A 18 1.69 -17.32 5.97
N ALA A 19 1.39 -17.75 4.73
CA ALA A 19 1.46 -16.88 3.58
C ALA A 19 0.44 -15.78 3.84
N SER A 20 0.90 -14.67 4.43
CA SER A 20 0.16 -13.43 4.43
C SER A 20 -0.01 -13.09 2.96
N MET A 21 -1.21 -13.30 2.44
CA MET A 21 -1.54 -12.94 1.07
C MET A 21 -1.39 -11.43 0.99
N GLU A 22 -0.27 -11.00 0.41
CA GLU A 22 0.05 -9.60 0.22
C GLU A 22 -0.97 -8.99 -0.75
N LEU A 23 -1.53 -7.85 -0.38
CA LEU A 23 -2.53 -7.20 -1.20
C LEU A 23 -1.85 -6.45 -2.33
N GLU A 24 -2.07 -6.90 -3.55
CA GLU A 24 -1.66 -6.16 -4.75
C GLU A 24 -2.66 -5.02 -5.03
N PRO A 25 -2.19 -3.77 -5.20
CA PRO A 25 -3.05 -2.67 -5.59
C PRO A 25 -3.80 -2.89 -6.90
N PRO A 26 -5.02 -2.34 -7.05
CA PRO A 26 -5.72 -2.32 -8.32
C PRO A 26 -4.88 -1.69 -9.42
N LEU A 27 -4.96 -2.20 -10.65
CA LEU A 27 -4.19 -1.67 -11.78
C LEU A 27 -4.43 -0.16 -11.97
N SER A 28 -3.39 0.54 -12.39
CA SER A 28 -3.44 1.95 -12.78
C SER A 28 -3.05 2.10 -14.24
N ASN A 29 -3.65 3.05 -14.94
CA ASN A 29 -3.21 3.51 -16.26
C ASN A 29 -2.27 4.74 -16.16
N TYR A 30 -1.94 5.18 -14.94
CA TYR A 30 -1.02 6.28 -14.72
C TYR A 30 0.40 5.89 -15.11
N GLN A 31 1.10 6.82 -15.75
CA GLN A 31 2.51 6.68 -16.08
C GLN A 31 3.24 7.98 -15.75
N GLY A 32 4.07 7.94 -14.71
CA GLY A 32 4.96 9.02 -14.32
C GLY A 32 6.37 8.85 -14.89
N ALA A 33 7.17 9.89 -14.74
CA ALA A 33 8.55 9.97 -15.23
C ALA A 33 9.51 10.38 -14.10
N LEU A 34 9.37 9.75 -12.94
CA LEU A 34 10.18 10.07 -11.78
C LEU A 34 11.65 9.70 -12.03
N PRO A 35 12.63 10.57 -11.72
CA PRO A 35 14.04 10.23 -11.91
C PRO A 35 14.49 9.06 -11.04
N GLU A 36 15.49 8.31 -11.53
CA GLU A 36 15.91 7.03 -10.93
C GLU A 36 16.37 7.17 -9.48
N ASP A 37 17.05 8.27 -9.13
CA ASP A 37 17.52 8.50 -7.76
C ASP A 37 16.38 8.66 -6.75
N PHE A 38 15.22 9.14 -7.19
CA PHE A 38 14.00 9.16 -6.38
C PHE A 38 13.35 7.79 -6.29
N LYS A 39 13.29 7.05 -7.42
CA LYS A 39 12.74 5.68 -7.41
C LYS A 39 13.43 4.80 -6.39
N GLN A 40 14.77 4.85 -6.33
CA GLN A 40 15.56 4.10 -5.37
C GLN A 40 15.24 4.46 -3.91
N LYS A 41 14.97 5.75 -3.62
CA LYS A 41 14.56 6.18 -2.28
C LYS A 41 13.15 5.69 -1.95
N LEU A 42 12.24 5.73 -2.92
CA LEU A 42 10.84 5.39 -2.72
C LEU A 42 10.58 3.87 -2.65
N LEU A 43 11.47 3.03 -3.21
CA LEU A 43 11.42 1.58 -3.00
C LEU A 43 11.44 1.19 -1.52
N ALA A 44 12.04 2.02 -0.65
CA ALA A 44 12.03 1.78 0.79
C ALA A 44 10.62 1.82 1.41
N PHE A 45 9.61 2.40 0.74
CA PHE A 45 8.22 2.35 1.21
C PHE A 45 7.65 0.93 1.20
N ASN A 46 8.05 0.08 0.27
CA ASN A 46 7.53 -1.29 0.12
C ASN A 46 7.93 -2.16 1.33
N GLU A 47 9.07 -1.84 1.94
CA GLU A 47 9.59 -2.56 3.11
C GLU A 47 9.10 -1.97 4.44
N GLN A 48 8.26 -0.93 4.42
CA GLN A 48 7.78 -0.32 5.66
C GLN A 48 6.77 -1.23 6.36
N PRO A 49 6.89 -1.42 7.69
CA PRO A 49 5.93 -2.19 8.44
C PRO A 49 4.56 -1.49 8.42
N SER A 50 3.50 -2.29 8.47
CA SER A 50 2.14 -1.76 8.55
C SER A 50 1.96 -0.87 9.78
N THR A 51 1.33 0.29 9.62
CA THR A 51 1.01 1.21 10.71
C THR A 51 -0.50 1.23 10.99
N PRO A 52 -0.94 1.51 12.23
CA PRO A 52 -2.37 1.60 12.53
C PRO A 52 -3.00 2.85 11.91
N PHE A 53 -4.20 2.72 11.33
CA PHE A 53 -4.96 3.85 10.77
C PHE A 53 -6.47 3.68 10.96
N ARG A 54 -7.12 4.56 11.75
CA ARG A 54 -8.59 4.60 11.94
C ARG A 54 -9.26 3.23 12.13
N GLY A 55 -8.68 2.35 12.95
CA GLY A 55 -9.18 0.99 13.19
C GLY A 55 -8.82 -0.04 12.10
N GLY A 56 -8.17 0.42 11.03
CA GLY A 56 -7.50 -0.36 9.99
C GLY A 56 -5.97 -0.39 10.14
N VAL A 57 -5.33 -0.91 9.10
CA VAL A 57 -3.89 -0.88 8.90
C VAL A 57 -3.56 -0.11 7.62
N GLN A 58 -2.43 0.56 7.63
CA GLN A 58 -1.86 1.31 6.52
C GLN A 58 -0.56 0.64 6.09
N THR A 59 -0.41 0.40 4.79
CA THR A 59 0.83 -0.06 4.14
C THR A 59 1.07 0.78 2.89
N TYR A 60 2.20 0.53 2.23
CA TYR A 60 2.60 1.25 1.02
C TYR A 60 3.02 0.27 -0.06
N ASP A 61 2.76 0.65 -1.29
CA ASP A 61 3.26 -0.03 -2.48
C ASP A 61 3.72 1.04 -3.49
N PHE A 62 5.00 1.01 -3.84
CA PHE A 62 5.61 1.87 -4.83
C PHE A 62 5.97 1.03 -6.06
N ASP A 63 5.32 1.37 -7.17
CA ASP A 63 5.60 0.84 -8.50
C ASP A 63 6.64 1.76 -9.20
N PRO A 64 7.90 1.30 -9.35
CA PRO A 64 8.94 2.10 -9.98
C PRO A 64 8.74 2.24 -11.49
N ASP A 65 8.04 1.32 -12.15
CA ASP A 65 7.80 1.37 -13.59
C ASP A 65 6.77 2.44 -13.91
N ALA A 66 5.65 2.47 -13.17
CA ALA A 66 4.63 3.52 -13.29
C ALA A 66 5.01 4.83 -12.59
N SER A 67 6.05 4.83 -11.73
CA SER A 67 6.35 5.93 -10.81
C SER A 67 5.15 6.31 -9.94
N LEU A 68 4.51 5.30 -9.35
CA LEU A 68 3.25 5.43 -8.63
C LEU A 68 3.38 4.89 -7.20
N LEU A 69 3.11 5.75 -6.21
CA LEU A 69 2.96 5.35 -4.81
C LEU A 69 1.47 5.14 -4.49
N THR A 70 1.12 3.91 -4.14
CA THR A 70 -0.19 3.56 -3.57
C THR A 70 -0.07 3.47 -2.05
N VAL A 71 -0.83 4.31 -1.35
CA VAL A 71 -1.02 4.18 0.11
C VAL A 71 -2.25 3.29 0.33
N ILE A 72 -2.06 2.15 0.96
CA ILE A 72 -3.08 1.11 1.11
C ILE A 72 -3.64 1.15 2.51
N PHE A 73 -4.95 1.25 2.65
CA PHE A 73 -5.68 1.13 3.90
C PHE A 73 -6.54 -0.12 3.89
N ARG A 74 -6.42 -0.96 4.91
CA ARG A 74 -7.18 -2.21 5.02
C ARG A 74 -7.85 -2.34 6.38
N LEU A 75 -9.11 -2.76 6.39
CA LEU A 75 -9.80 -3.15 7.62
C LEU A 75 -9.37 -4.57 8.04
N PRO A 76 -9.07 -4.81 9.33
CA PRO A 76 -8.66 -6.13 9.80
C PRO A 76 -9.80 -7.15 9.75
N ASN A 77 -11.05 -6.70 9.79
CA ASN A 77 -12.23 -7.55 9.72
C ASN A 77 -12.92 -7.38 8.36
N PRO A 78 -13.08 -8.46 7.57
CA PRO A 78 -13.70 -8.40 6.25
C PRO A 78 -15.21 -8.06 6.28
N ARG A 79 -15.85 -8.10 7.46
CA ARG A 79 -17.25 -7.70 7.63
C ARG A 79 -17.42 -6.20 7.88
N TRP A 80 -16.33 -5.47 8.10
CA TRP A 80 -16.38 -4.02 8.27
C TRP A 80 -16.36 -3.35 6.90
N SER A 81 -16.98 -2.17 6.85
CA SER A 81 -17.01 -1.33 5.66
C SER A 81 -16.48 0.04 5.99
N TRP A 82 -15.84 0.67 5.01
CA TRP A 82 -15.49 2.07 5.08
C TRP A 82 -16.76 2.92 5.02
N ASP A 83 -16.84 3.90 5.92
CA ASP A 83 -17.90 4.93 5.96
C ASP A 83 -17.36 6.29 5.52
N ILE A 84 -16.31 6.28 4.71
CA ILE A 84 -15.69 7.46 4.11
C ILE A 84 -15.74 7.30 2.59
N GLY A 85 -15.97 8.40 1.87
CA GLY A 85 -15.99 8.41 0.42
C GLY A 85 -14.68 8.89 -0.20
N GLN A 86 -14.49 8.58 -1.49
CA GLN A 86 -13.37 9.07 -2.30
C GLN A 86 -13.18 10.59 -2.18
N TYR A 87 -14.24 11.37 -2.40
CA TYR A 87 -14.17 12.83 -2.35
C TYR A 87 -13.67 13.36 -1.00
N GLU A 88 -14.13 12.78 0.12
CA GLU A 88 -13.69 13.19 1.46
C GLU A 88 -12.21 12.88 1.70
N VAL A 89 -11.74 11.73 1.21
CA VAL A 89 -10.31 11.37 1.25
C VAL A 89 -9.48 12.34 0.43
N GLU A 90 -9.89 12.64 -0.79
CA GLU A 90 -9.13 13.54 -1.67
C GLU A 90 -9.03 14.94 -1.06
N GLN A 91 -10.12 15.46 -0.50
CA GLN A 91 -10.12 16.77 0.18
C GLN A 91 -9.23 16.81 1.43
N SER A 92 -9.13 15.69 2.17
CA SER A 92 -8.40 15.66 3.44
C SER A 92 -6.93 15.24 3.28
N MET A 93 -6.64 14.26 2.42
CA MET A 93 -5.31 13.65 2.31
C MET A 93 -4.44 14.26 1.21
N PHE A 94 -5.02 14.75 0.11
CA PHE A 94 -4.21 15.33 -0.97
C PHE A 94 -3.41 16.56 -0.52
N PRO A 95 -3.97 17.52 0.26
CA PRO A 95 -3.19 18.65 0.77
C PRO A 95 -2.00 18.20 1.61
N GLU A 96 -2.18 17.19 2.46
CA GLU A 96 -1.11 16.64 3.30
C GLU A 96 -0.02 15.95 2.46
N ALA A 97 -0.41 15.16 1.44
CA ALA A 97 0.55 14.55 0.53
C ALA A 97 1.31 15.58 -0.31
N CYS A 98 0.65 16.64 -0.79
CA CYS A 98 1.34 17.75 -1.48
C CYS A 98 2.37 18.43 -0.57
N GLN A 99 2.12 18.52 0.74
CA GLN A 99 3.10 19.06 1.69
C GLN A 99 4.28 18.11 1.93
N LYS A 100 4.00 16.80 2.07
CA LYS A 100 5.02 15.80 2.44
C LYS A 100 5.85 15.30 1.26
N LEU A 101 5.23 15.14 0.10
CA LEU A 101 5.79 14.54 -1.11
C LEU A 101 5.76 15.49 -2.30
N GLY A 102 5.47 16.78 -2.08
CA GLY A 102 5.29 17.75 -3.17
C GLY A 102 6.52 17.88 -4.06
N TYR A 103 7.72 17.66 -3.52
CA TYR A 103 8.93 17.68 -4.32
C TYR A 103 8.99 16.48 -5.27
N GLU A 104 8.74 15.27 -4.80
CA GLU A 104 8.68 14.05 -5.61
C GLU A 104 7.54 14.12 -6.64
N ILE A 105 6.36 14.60 -6.21
CA ILE A 105 5.18 14.78 -7.08
C ILE A 105 5.50 15.75 -8.22
N LYS A 106 6.16 16.88 -7.92
CA LYS A 106 6.62 17.83 -8.94
C LYS A 106 7.63 17.22 -9.92
N ASN A 107 8.35 16.19 -9.51
CA ASN A 107 9.31 15.46 -10.35
C ASN A 107 8.68 14.23 -11.04
N GLY A 108 7.35 14.08 -11.02
CA GLY A 108 6.65 13.03 -11.78
C GLY A 108 6.28 11.78 -10.98
N LEU A 109 6.24 11.85 -9.65
CA LEU A 109 5.59 10.85 -8.81
C LEU A 109 4.05 11.03 -8.87
N GLY A 110 3.34 9.94 -9.13
CA GLY A 110 1.90 9.85 -8.84
C GLY A 110 1.68 9.29 -7.44
N VAL A 111 0.68 9.80 -6.72
CA VAL A 111 0.26 9.24 -5.42
C VAL A 111 -1.22 8.91 -5.46
N ARG A 112 -1.64 7.75 -4.97
CA ARG A 112 -3.06 7.42 -4.82
C ARG A 112 -3.32 6.69 -3.52
N TYR A 113 -4.57 6.70 -3.08
CA TYR A 113 -4.99 5.98 -1.88
C TYR A 113 -5.94 4.87 -2.26
N TRP A 114 -5.72 3.69 -1.68
CA TRP A 114 -6.60 2.55 -1.86
C TRP A 114 -7.18 2.12 -0.51
N PHE A 115 -8.49 2.21 -0.39
CA PHE A 115 -9.25 1.68 0.74
C PHE A 115 -9.75 0.29 0.38
N ALA A 116 -9.07 -0.75 0.86
CA ALA A 116 -9.41 -2.15 0.59
C ALA A 116 -10.48 -2.67 1.55
N GLY A 117 -11.41 -3.49 1.04
CA GLY A 117 -12.49 -4.12 1.82
C GLY A 117 -13.89 -3.63 1.43
N GLY A 118 -14.87 -3.85 2.32
CA GLY A 118 -16.26 -3.42 2.11
C GLY A 118 -16.36 -1.89 1.98
N GLY A 119 -17.13 -1.41 0.99
CA GLY A 119 -17.21 0.03 0.70
C GLY A 119 -15.90 0.64 0.20
N GLY A 120 -14.94 -0.19 -0.22
CA GLY A 120 -13.63 0.23 -0.68
C GLY A 120 -13.64 0.98 -2.00
N PHE A 121 -12.61 1.80 -2.20
CA PHE A 121 -12.41 2.62 -3.40
C PHE A 121 -10.93 2.94 -3.58
N VAL A 122 -10.60 3.46 -4.77
CA VAL A 122 -9.29 4.03 -5.08
C VAL A 122 -9.51 5.49 -5.43
N THR A 123 -8.69 6.38 -4.92
CA THR A 123 -8.76 7.81 -5.30
C THR A 123 -8.22 8.02 -6.70
N ASP A 124 -8.47 9.22 -7.23
CA ASP A 124 -7.70 9.70 -8.36
C ASP A 124 -6.20 9.75 -8.00
N VAL A 125 -5.35 9.73 -9.03
CA VAL A 125 -3.91 9.87 -8.85
C VAL A 125 -3.59 11.34 -8.64
N LEU A 126 -3.12 11.67 -7.44
CA LEU A 126 -2.53 12.96 -7.10
C LEU A 126 -1.29 13.20 -7.95
N THR A 127 -1.32 14.30 -8.71
CA THR A 127 -0.24 14.79 -9.56
C THR A 127 0.14 16.23 -9.19
N ASP A 128 1.22 16.72 -9.79
CA ASP A 128 1.67 18.12 -9.63
C ASP A 128 0.57 19.13 -10.02
N ASP A 129 -0.24 18.82 -11.03
CA ASP A 129 -1.34 19.70 -11.45
C ASP A 129 -2.45 19.79 -10.41
N ILE A 130 -2.78 18.67 -9.75
CA ILE A 130 -3.73 18.65 -8.63
C ILE A 130 -3.15 19.42 -7.45
N CYS A 131 -1.87 19.21 -7.09
CA CYS A 131 -1.23 19.98 -6.02
C CYS A 131 -1.22 21.49 -6.30
N ARG A 132 -0.96 21.92 -7.54
CA ARG A 132 -1.08 23.33 -7.93
C ARG A 132 -2.50 23.86 -7.75
N SER A 133 -3.51 23.09 -8.17
CA SER A 133 -4.92 23.48 -8.04
C SER A 133 -5.38 23.66 -6.58
N LEU A 134 -4.83 22.89 -5.64
CA LEU A 134 -5.15 22.98 -4.21
C LEU A 134 -4.43 24.14 -3.49
N SER A 135 -3.37 24.68 -4.09
CA SER A 135 -2.59 25.79 -3.54
C SER A 135 -3.03 27.17 -4.02
N SER A 136 -3.98 27.21 -4.97
CA SER A 136 -4.49 28.41 -5.64
C SER A 136 -5.75 28.93 -4.93
#